data_AF-A0AA39HSV1-F1
#
_entry.id   AF-A0AA39HSV1-F1
#
_cell.length_a   1.000
_cell.length_b   1.000
_cell.length_c   1.000
_cell.angle_alpha   90.00
_cell.angle_beta   90.00
_cell.angle_gamma   90.00
#
_symmetry.space_group_name_H-M   'P 1'
#
loop_
_entity.id
_entity.type
_entity.pdbx_description
1 polymer ?
#
loop_
_entity_poly.entity_id
_entity_poly.type
_entity_poly.pdbx_seq_one_letter_code
_entity_poly.pdbx_strand_id
1 'polypeptide(L)'
;MLFCLTYSRGLRSFLTTRIAGQGVRVTDDSIEGKLFVEAETDDFEELPFAERCFCVIGFKKHDEGVNKRVVFNSLFGFLDSEALNTYVADVSRRTFRISVKTSGKWRKKIDSEVIEEVVRQLVNCFEEASTVCDAIIQLAELKSGHIVVDVTCGSGSILVEAAHAVLPESIFCIGLDCNEKMLLTAKENFVHCSPLFNHMSSFEVACVNASSGSLRWEAVDRIVADLPFGHQHGNVEEIKSVLLPEVFNLIRKFFSTDGKKVAVILIAEEHKSSFADFVKDLQDVAVEDHALFLGYTSAVIVKISRSG
;
A
#
# COMPACT_ATOMS: atom_id res chain seq x y z
N MET A 1 19.50 9.02 -15.93
CA MET A 1 18.20 9.70 -16.06
C MET A 1 17.63 9.96 -14.67
N LEU A 2 16.75 10.95 -14.53
CA LEU A 2 16.05 11.22 -13.27
C LEU A 2 14.62 10.68 -13.39
N PHE A 3 14.20 9.87 -12.42
CA PHE A 3 12.84 9.34 -12.34
C PHE A 3 12.15 9.85 -11.09
N CYS A 4 10.83 9.99 -11.16
CA CYS A 4 9.95 10.36 -10.06
C CYS A 4 8.97 9.22 -9.83
N LEU A 5 9.10 8.53 -8.70
CA LEU A 5 8.17 7.51 -8.24
C LEU A 5 7.14 8.18 -7.32
N THR A 6 5.85 8.04 -7.62
CA THR A 6 4.78 8.52 -6.72
C THR A 6 4.38 7.43 -5.75
N TYR A 7 4.06 7.81 -4.51
CA TYR A 7 3.67 6.87 -3.47
C TYR A 7 2.66 7.51 -2.51
N SER A 8 1.83 6.67 -1.88
CA SER A 8 0.89 7.11 -0.86
C SER A 8 1.59 7.56 0.42
N ARG A 9 1.07 8.62 1.05
CA ARG A 9 1.70 9.22 2.23
C ARG A 9 1.87 8.17 3.35
N GLY A 10 3.06 8.09 3.92
CA GLY A 10 3.45 7.04 4.89
C GLY A 10 4.31 5.92 4.30
N LEU A 11 4.24 5.68 2.98
CA LEU A 11 4.96 4.58 2.33
C LEU A 11 6.40 4.91 1.90
N ARG A 12 6.90 6.12 2.20
CA ARG A 12 8.22 6.60 1.73
C ARG A 12 9.35 5.65 2.14
N SER A 13 9.38 5.22 3.40
CA SER A 13 10.46 4.39 3.95
C SER A 13 10.52 3.02 3.28
N PHE A 14 9.36 2.40 3.02
CA PHE A 14 9.23 1.12 2.32
C PHE A 14 9.79 1.22 0.91
N LEU A 15 9.32 2.22 0.14
CA LEU A 15 9.81 2.47 -1.22
C LEU A 15 11.31 2.79 -1.26
N THR A 16 11.78 3.64 -0.34
CA THR A 16 13.20 4.03 -0.27
C THR A 16 14.08 2.82 0.01
N THR A 17 13.68 1.95 0.95
CA THR A 17 14.41 0.73 1.29
C THR A 17 14.46 -0.24 0.10
N ARG A 18 13.33 -0.40 -0.61
CA ARG A 18 13.25 -1.25 -1.81
C ARG A 18 14.18 -0.76 -2.93
N ILE A 19 14.14 0.53 -3.24
CA ILE A 19 14.99 1.17 -4.26
C ILE A 19 16.47 1.08 -3.89
N ALA A 20 16.81 1.38 -2.63
CA ALA A 20 18.19 1.27 -2.16
C ALA A 20 18.73 -0.16 -2.26
N GLY A 21 17.87 -1.17 -2.01
CA GLY A 21 18.21 -2.58 -2.18
C GLY A 21 18.55 -2.98 -3.63
N GLN A 22 18.06 -2.24 -4.62
CA GLN A 22 18.39 -2.43 -6.04
C GLN A 22 19.65 -1.67 -6.48
N GLY A 23 20.32 -0.98 -5.56
CA GLY A 23 21.51 -0.16 -5.88
C GLY A 23 21.19 1.15 -6.61
N VAL A 24 19.91 1.53 -6.68
CA VAL A 24 19.46 2.77 -7.31
C VAL A 24 19.64 3.94 -6.34
N ARG A 25 20.22 5.04 -6.83
CA ARG A 25 20.49 6.22 -6.00
C ARG A 25 19.23 7.06 -5.82
N VAL A 26 18.82 7.24 -4.56
CA VAL A 26 17.78 8.20 -4.18
C VAL A 26 18.40 9.59 -4.04
N THR A 27 17.75 10.59 -4.61
CA THR A 27 18.20 12.00 -4.49
C THR A 27 17.74 12.62 -3.17
N ASP A 28 18.43 13.69 -2.74
CA ASP A 28 18.07 14.46 -1.53
C ASP A 28 16.80 15.30 -1.70
N ASP A 29 16.24 15.35 -2.92
CA ASP A 29 15.04 16.10 -3.22
C ASP A 29 13.81 15.41 -2.63
N SER A 30 13.16 16.07 -1.66
CA SER A 30 11.95 15.57 -1.02
C SER A 30 10.74 16.42 -1.41
N ILE A 31 9.78 15.80 -2.09
CA ILE A 31 8.41 16.28 -2.15
C ILE A 31 7.54 15.18 -1.54
N GLU A 32 6.62 15.53 -0.64
CA GLU A 32 5.74 14.55 -0.03
C GLU A 32 4.92 13.80 -1.11
N GLY A 33 4.94 12.47 -1.04
CA GLY A 33 4.33 11.58 -2.04
C GLY A 33 5.13 11.40 -3.35
N LYS A 34 6.37 11.91 -3.42
CA LYS A 34 7.27 11.74 -4.56
C LYS A 34 8.69 11.41 -4.13
N LEU A 35 9.25 10.36 -4.73
CA LEU A 35 10.63 9.93 -4.54
C LEU A 35 11.37 10.12 -5.86
N PHE A 36 12.46 10.88 -5.82
CA PHE A 36 13.28 11.14 -7.00
C PHE A 36 14.52 10.25 -6.98
N VAL A 37 14.76 9.53 -8.06
CA VAL A 37 15.83 8.51 -8.17
C VAL A 37 16.64 8.69 -9.45
N GLU A 38 17.94 8.47 -9.37
CA GLU A 38 18.85 8.48 -10.51
C GLU A 38 19.13 7.04 -10.95
N ALA A 39 18.76 6.72 -12.20
CA ALA A 39 18.97 5.41 -12.82
C ALA A 39 19.27 5.55 -14.32
N GLU A 40 19.93 4.56 -14.92
CA GLU A 40 20.22 4.57 -16.36
C GLU A 40 18.98 4.34 -17.21
N THR A 41 18.10 3.44 -16.77
CA THR A 41 16.83 3.06 -17.42
C THR A 41 15.67 3.09 -16.42
N ASP A 42 14.44 2.92 -16.90
CA ASP A 42 13.23 2.72 -16.10
C ASP A 42 12.95 1.25 -15.74
N ASP A 43 13.90 0.34 -16.04
CA ASP A 43 13.84 -1.08 -15.68
C ASP A 43 14.13 -1.27 -14.18
N PHE A 44 13.26 -0.73 -13.34
CA PHE A 44 13.24 -1.06 -11.92
C PHE A 44 12.65 -2.45 -11.74
N GLU A 45 13.31 -3.30 -10.95
CA GLU A 45 12.67 -4.52 -10.47
C GLU A 45 11.48 -4.14 -9.59
N GLU A 46 10.41 -4.94 -9.60
CA GLU A 46 9.13 -4.75 -8.89
C GLU A 46 9.10 -3.61 -7.86
N LEU A 47 8.24 -2.62 -8.13
CA LEU A 47 8.04 -1.42 -7.31
C LEU A 47 6.67 -1.43 -6.60
N PRO A 48 6.45 -2.35 -5.65
CA PRO A 48 5.14 -2.55 -5.00
C PRO A 48 4.61 -1.31 -4.29
N PHE A 49 5.50 -0.44 -3.80
CA PHE A 49 5.12 0.78 -3.07
C PHE A 49 4.98 2.01 -3.96
N ALA A 50 5.24 1.88 -5.27
CA ALA A 50 5.14 2.99 -6.21
C ALA A 50 3.81 2.89 -6.99
N GLU A 51 3.03 3.96 -6.95
CA GLU A 51 1.80 4.06 -7.73
C GLU A 51 2.10 4.29 -9.22
N ARG A 52 3.12 5.11 -9.51
CA ARG A 52 3.53 5.49 -10.88
C ARG A 52 5.01 5.83 -10.93
N CYS A 53 5.65 5.50 -12.04
CA CYS A 53 6.99 5.97 -12.39
C CYS A 53 6.90 7.01 -13.51
N PHE A 54 7.62 8.13 -13.36
CA PHE A 54 7.72 9.18 -14.36
C PHE A 54 9.18 9.46 -14.69
N CYS A 55 9.54 9.51 -15.97
CA CYS A 55 10.79 10.13 -16.40
C CYS A 55 10.70 11.65 -16.21
N VAL A 56 11.66 12.23 -15.48
CA VAL A 56 11.71 13.67 -15.21
C VAL A 56 12.50 14.36 -16.31
N ILE A 57 11.77 15.08 -17.18
CA ILE A 57 12.36 15.85 -18.29
C ILE A 57 13.02 17.15 -17.79
N GLY A 58 12.53 17.70 -16.69
CA GLY A 58 13.07 18.91 -16.08
C GLY A 58 12.66 19.07 -14.62
N PHE A 59 13.59 19.52 -13.80
CA PHE A 59 13.37 19.80 -12.38
C PHE A 59 14.03 21.13 -12.03
N LYS A 60 13.26 22.02 -11.38
CA LYS A 60 13.77 23.31 -10.89
C LYS A 60 13.13 23.67 -9.57
N LYS A 61 13.95 23.92 -8.57
CA LYS A 61 13.51 24.54 -7.32
C LYS A 61 13.42 26.05 -7.50
N HIS A 62 12.37 26.63 -6.92
CA HIS A 62 12.17 28.06 -6.85
C HIS A 62 12.01 28.45 -5.38
N ASP A 63 12.67 29.53 -4.97
CA ASP A 63 12.53 30.07 -3.62
C ASP A 63 11.12 30.62 -3.38
N GLU A 64 10.77 30.80 -2.10
CA GLU A 64 9.51 31.43 -1.74
C GLU A 64 9.41 32.86 -2.30
N GLY A 65 8.25 33.22 -2.85
CA GLY A 65 7.98 34.57 -3.37
C GLY A 65 8.33 34.78 -4.85
N VAL A 66 8.85 33.77 -5.56
CA VAL A 66 9.11 33.86 -7.01
C VAL A 66 7.83 34.16 -7.79
N ASN A 67 7.94 35.10 -8.75
CA ASN A 67 6.82 35.49 -9.61
C ASN A 67 6.33 34.29 -10.46
N LYS A 68 5.00 34.13 -10.55
CA LYS A 68 4.35 33.06 -11.32
C LYS A 68 4.87 32.93 -12.75
N ARG A 69 5.14 34.06 -13.42
CA ARG A 69 5.65 34.10 -14.80
C ARG A 69 7.03 33.44 -14.91
N VAL A 70 7.87 33.58 -13.89
CA VAL A 70 9.22 32.97 -13.85
C VAL A 70 9.13 31.45 -13.71
N VAL A 71 8.19 30.96 -12.88
CA VAL A 71 7.92 29.52 -12.73
C VAL A 71 7.36 28.94 -14.04
N PHE A 72 6.38 29.63 -14.65
CA PHE A 72 5.78 29.20 -15.92
C PHE A 72 6.82 29.19 -17.04
N ASN A 73 7.61 30.25 -17.20
CA ASN A 73 8.69 30.29 -18.18
C ASN A 73 9.72 29.18 -17.96
N SER A 74 10.01 28.83 -16.70
CA SER A 74 10.92 27.71 -16.41
C SER A 74 10.32 26.37 -16.83
N LEU A 75 9.02 26.14 -16.63
CA LEU A 75 8.33 24.92 -17.07
C LEU A 75 8.43 24.72 -18.59
N PHE A 76 8.13 25.75 -19.38
CA PHE A 76 8.20 25.65 -20.85
C PHE A 76 9.64 25.71 -21.38
N GLY A 77 10.57 26.29 -20.61
CA GLY A 77 11.99 26.24 -20.92
C GLY A 77 12.56 24.81 -20.94
N PHE A 78 11.94 23.87 -20.24
CA PHE A 78 12.31 22.44 -20.31
C PHE A 78 11.70 21.69 -21.50
N LEU A 79 10.76 22.31 -22.22
CA LEU A 79 10.00 21.71 -23.31
C LEU A 79 10.46 22.26 -24.67
N ASP A 80 11.75 22.60 -24.81
CA ASP A 80 12.26 22.94 -26.12
C ASP A 80 12.18 21.73 -27.07
N SER A 81 12.11 22.01 -28.37
CA SER A 81 11.86 20.99 -29.40
C SER A 81 12.97 19.96 -29.48
N GLU A 82 14.20 20.29 -29.06
CA GLU A 82 15.37 19.41 -29.11
C GLU A 82 15.36 18.42 -27.95
N ALA A 83 15.03 18.87 -26.74
CA ALA A 83 14.79 18.03 -25.57
C ALA A 83 13.63 17.06 -25.80
N LEU A 84 12.50 17.54 -26.35
CA LEU A 84 11.34 16.67 -26.62
C LEU A 84 11.64 15.57 -27.63
N ASN A 85 12.41 15.86 -28.68
CA ASN A 85 12.83 14.86 -29.67
C ASN A 85 13.72 13.76 -29.08
N THR A 86 14.41 14.05 -27.97
CA THR A 86 15.26 13.07 -27.27
C THR A 86 14.43 12.07 -26.47
N TYR A 87 13.30 12.49 -25.90
CA TYR A 87 12.45 11.63 -25.04
C TYR A 87 11.23 11.03 -25.76
N VAL A 88 10.78 11.65 -26.84
CA VAL A 88 9.61 11.20 -27.60
C VAL A 88 10.07 10.64 -28.95
N ALA A 89 10.36 9.35 -28.96
CA ALA A 89 10.64 8.64 -30.21
C ALA A 89 9.39 8.70 -31.13
N ASP A 90 9.57 9.32 -32.29
CA ASP A 90 8.56 9.49 -33.35
C ASP A 90 7.29 10.27 -32.93
N VAL A 91 7.46 11.58 -32.79
CA VAL A 91 6.40 12.57 -32.49
C VAL A 91 5.25 12.55 -33.53
N SER A 92 5.47 11.98 -34.72
CA SER A 92 4.50 12.00 -35.82
C SER A 92 3.29 11.08 -35.64
N ARG A 93 3.34 10.13 -34.68
CA ARG A 93 2.32 9.07 -34.53
C ARG A 93 1.72 8.91 -33.14
N ARG A 94 2.06 9.77 -32.18
CA ARG A 94 1.60 9.62 -30.79
C ARG A 94 0.82 10.85 -30.33
N THR A 95 -0.39 10.63 -29.81
CA THR A 95 -1.13 11.62 -29.03
C THR A 95 -0.58 11.65 -27.61
N PHE A 96 -0.32 12.84 -27.07
CA PHE A 96 0.11 13.01 -25.69
C PHE A 96 -0.88 13.89 -24.93
N ARG A 97 -1.04 13.59 -23.64
CA ARG A 97 -1.85 14.39 -22.72
C ARG A 97 -0.95 15.10 -21.74
N ILE A 98 -1.06 16.42 -21.67
CA ILE A 98 -0.39 17.22 -20.64
C ILE A 98 -1.33 17.31 -19.43
N SER A 99 -0.86 16.85 -18.26
CA SER A 99 -1.54 17.04 -16.99
C SER A 99 -0.70 17.97 -16.10
N VAL A 100 -1.29 19.07 -15.65
CA VAL A 100 -0.62 20.02 -14.75
C VAL A 100 -1.24 19.90 -13.36
N LYS A 101 -0.44 19.49 -12.38
CA LYS A 101 -0.82 19.49 -10.96
C LYS A 101 -0.12 20.63 -10.23
N THR A 102 -0.88 21.46 -9.52
CA THR A 102 -0.36 22.55 -8.68
C THR A 102 -0.71 22.32 -7.22
N SER A 103 0.20 22.66 -6.30
CA SER A 103 -0.01 22.60 -4.85
C SER A 103 -0.01 24.02 -4.23
N GLY A 104 -0.60 24.19 -3.05
CA GLY A 104 -0.65 25.45 -2.30
C GLY A 104 -1.65 26.50 -2.84
N LYS A 105 -1.41 27.79 -2.54
CA LYS A 105 -2.25 28.96 -2.94
C LYS A 105 -2.30 29.23 -4.47
N TRP A 106 -1.80 28.30 -5.26
CA TRP A 106 -1.66 28.37 -6.72
C TRP A 106 -2.88 27.85 -7.49
N ARG A 107 -3.90 27.33 -6.77
CA ARG A 107 -5.20 26.87 -7.29
C ARG A 107 -6.13 28.02 -7.74
N LYS A 108 -5.67 28.97 -8.56
CA LYS A 108 -6.57 29.95 -9.19
C LYS A 108 -6.84 29.51 -10.62
N LYS A 109 -8.12 29.24 -10.92
CA LYS A 109 -8.75 28.83 -12.19
C LYS A 109 -7.80 28.80 -13.39
N ILE A 110 -7.35 27.59 -13.76
CA ILE A 110 -7.09 27.26 -15.15
C ILE A 110 -8.49 26.92 -15.70
N ASP A 111 -8.99 27.67 -16.70
CA ASP A 111 -10.29 27.37 -17.28
C ASP A 111 -10.26 25.96 -17.88
N SER A 112 -11.08 25.09 -17.30
CA SER A 112 -11.13 23.64 -17.53
C SER A 112 -11.85 23.25 -18.81
N GLU A 113 -12.43 24.20 -19.54
CA GLU A 113 -13.25 23.93 -20.74
C GLU A 113 -12.44 23.43 -21.95
N VAL A 114 -11.10 23.51 -21.92
CA VAL A 114 -10.23 22.94 -22.98
C VAL A 114 -9.66 21.56 -22.61
N ILE A 115 -9.91 21.06 -21.39
CA ILE A 115 -9.27 19.83 -20.87
C ILE A 115 -10.28 18.73 -20.52
N GLU A 116 -11.59 19.00 -20.58
CA GLU A 116 -12.63 18.06 -20.15
C GLU A 116 -13.03 16.99 -21.18
N GLU A 117 -12.66 17.12 -22.46
CA GLU A 117 -13.14 16.18 -23.49
C GLU A 117 -12.29 14.90 -23.66
N VAL A 118 -11.16 14.76 -22.96
CA VAL A 118 -10.19 13.65 -23.14
C VAL A 118 -10.10 12.71 -21.91
N VAL A 119 -10.89 12.92 -20.85
CA VAL A 119 -10.63 12.30 -19.53
C VAL A 119 -11.49 11.08 -19.22
N ARG A 120 -12.34 10.58 -20.13
CA ARG A 120 -13.38 9.62 -19.75
C ARG A 120 -13.15 8.13 -20.02
N GLN A 121 -11.93 7.69 -20.31
CA GLN A 121 -11.66 6.25 -20.41
C GLN A 121 -10.30 5.91 -19.79
N LEU A 122 -10.26 4.79 -19.06
CA LEU A 122 -9.13 4.21 -18.31
C LEU A 122 -9.09 4.54 -16.81
N VAL A 123 -10.14 4.17 -16.08
CA VAL A 123 -10.03 3.76 -14.67
C VAL A 123 -10.65 2.37 -14.58
N ASN A 124 -9.79 1.36 -14.71
CA ASN A 124 -10.03 -0.02 -14.31
C ASN A 124 -8.67 -0.71 -14.35
N CYS A 125 -7.90 -0.54 -13.29
CA CYS A 125 -6.79 -1.42 -12.90
C CYS A 125 -6.56 -1.12 -11.42
N PHE A 126 -6.97 -2.09 -10.60
CA PHE A 126 -6.68 -2.30 -9.17
C PHE A 126 -6.45 -1.07 -8.29
N GLU A 127 -7.39 -0.92 -7.37
CA GLU A 127 -7.53 0.11 -6.35
C GLU A 127 -6.27 0.26 -5.50
N GLU A 128 -6.13 1.45 -4.91
CA GLU A 128 -5.06 1.95 -4.02
C GLU A 128 -4.63 0.97 -2.89
N ALA A 129 -5.34 -0.14 -2.70
CA ALA A 129 -5.11 -1.21 -1.74
C ALA A 129 -3.83 -2.04 -1.97
N SER A 130 -3.33 -2.21 -3.19
CA SER A 130 -2.16 -3.10 -3.45
C SER A 130 -0.89 -2.60 -2.73
N THR A 131 -0.56 -1.31 -2.83
CA THR A 131 0.66 -0.74 -2.19
C THR A 131 0.68 -0.85 -0.67
N VAL A 132 -0.50 -0.86 -0.04
CA VAL A 132 -0.66 -1.00 1.41
C VAL A 132 -0.61 -2.47 1.81
N CYS A 133 -1.21 -3.35 1.00
CA CYS A 133 -1.06 -4.80 1.16
C CYS A 133 0.42 -5.18 1.13
N ASP A 134 1.20 -4.67 0.17
CA ASP A 134 2.64 -4.90 0.11
C ASP A 134 3.36 -4.46 1.38
N ALA A 135 2.97 -3.33 1.98
CA ALA A 135 3.58 -2.84 3.21
C ALA A 135 3.26 -3.78 4.38
N ILE A 136 2.02 -4.25 4.47
CA ILE A 136 1.58 -5.25 5.45
C ILE A 136 2.38 -6.55 5.27
N ILE A 137 2.53 -7.03 4.04
CA ILE A 137 3.27 -8.26 3.72
C ILE A 137 4.76 -8.13 4.04
N GLN A 138 5.39 -7.01 3.70
CA GLN A 138 6.79 -6.76 4.03
C GLN A 138 7.02 -6.76 5.56
N LEU A 139 6.12 -6.14 6.32
CA LEU A 139 6.20 -6.10 7.79
C LEU A 139 5.88 -7.45 8.45
N ALA A 140 5.10 -8.31 7.78
CA ALA A 140 4.72 -9.62 8.30
C ALA A 140 5.89 -10.62 8.29
N GLU A 141 7.01 -10.30 7.63
CA GLU A 141 8.21 -11.14 7.58
C GLU A 141 7.86 -12.59 7.18
N LEU A 142 7.11 -12.72 6.09
CA LEU A 142 6.65 -14.02 5.58
C LEU A 142 7.84 -14.87 5.11
N LYS A 143 7.73 -16.18 5.31
CA LYS A 143 8.72 -17.19 4.92
C LYS A 143 7.99 -18.44 4.44
N SER A 144 8.71 -19.26 3.68
CA SER A 144 8.26 -20.57 3.22
C SER A 144 7.72 -21.43 4.35
N GLY A 145 6.59 -22.09 4.08
CA GLY A 145 5.92 -22.97 5.03
C GLY A 145 5.11 -22.25 6.11
N HIS A 146 5.10 -20.92 6.17
CA HIS A 146 4.24 -20.20 7.12
C HIS A 146 2.75 -20.43 6.83
N ILE A 147 1.99 -20.55 7.91
CA ILE A 147 0.53 -20.40 7.90
C ILE A 147 0.18 -18.94 8.20
N VAL A 148 -0.43 -18.27 7.22
CA VAL A 148 -0.82 -16.86 7.26
C VAL A 148 -2.33 -16.75 7.34
N VAL A 149 -2.84 -16.03 8.34
CA VAL A 149 -4.27 -15.83 8.54
C VAL A 149 -4.61 -14.35 8.37
N ASP A 150 -5.59 -14.06 7.52
CA ASP A 150 -6.26 -12.76 7.49
C ASP A 150 -7.59 -12.84 8.22
N VAL A 151 -7.75 -12.10 9.30
CA VAL A 151 -8.90 -12.22 10.22
C VAL A 151 -10.12 -11.41 9.79
N THR A 152 -9.97 -10.51 8.82
CA THR A 152 -11.03 -9.70 8.22
C THR A 152 -10.80 -9.59 6.72
N CYS A 153 -10.70 -10.75 6.05
CA CYS A 153 -10.07 -10.82 4.75
C CYS A 153 -10.85 -10.13 3.63
N GLY A 154 -12.16 -9.88 3.79
CA GLY A 154 -12.98 -9.25 2.77
C GLY A 154 -12.84 -9.95 1.43
N SER A 155 -12.41 -9.21 0.40
CA SER A 155 -12.18 -9.72 -0.96
C SER A 155 -10.81 -10.42 -1.16
N GLY A 156 -10.05 -10.63 -0.09
CA GLY A 156 -8.81 -11.41 -0.06
C GLY A 156 -7.55 -10.67 -0.53
N SER A 157 -7.60 -9.36 -0.76
CA SER A 157 -6.52 -8.60 -1.39
C SER A 157 -5.15 -8.77 -0.71
N ILE A 158 -5.09 -8.70 0.63
CA ILE A 158 -3.83 -8.89 1.38
C ILE A 158 -3.26 -10.28 1.15
N LEU A 159 -4.10 -11.33 1.16
CA LEU A 159 -3.65 -12.71 1.00
C LEU A 159 -3.31 -13.06 -0.46
N VAL A 160 -3.97 -12.44 -1.43
CA VAL A 160 -3.59 -12.52 -2.84
C VAL A 160 -2.21 -11.89 -3.03
N GLU A 161 -1.98 -10.70 -2.45
CA GLU A 161 -0.66 -10.08 -2.46
C GLU A 161 0.37 -10.92 -1.69
N ALA A 162 0.01 -11.53 -0.56
CA ALA A 162 0.90 -12.44 0.17
C ALA A 162 1.34 -13.64 -0.70
N ALA A 163 0.40 -14.21 -1.46
CA ALA A 163 0.69 -15.34 -2.33
C ALA A 163 1.50 -14.95 -3.57
N HIS A 164 1.42 -13.67 -3.97
CA HIS A 164 2.14 -13.10 -5.11
C HIS A 164 3.55 -12.59 -4.73
N ALA A 165 3.64 -11.74 -3.71
CA ALA A 165 4.84 -10.99 -3.29
C ALA A 165 5.87 -11.82 -2.51
N VAL A 166 5.50 -13.02 -2.02
CA VAL A 166 6.38 -13.84 -1.18
C VAL A 166 7.03 -14.96 -1.97
N LEU A 167 8.24 -14.67 -2.47
CA LEU A 167 9.35 -15.60 -2.67
C LEU A 167 9.16 -16.75 -3.69
N PRO A 168 10.26 -17.40 -4.12
CA PRO A 168 10.28 -18.67 -4.86
C PRO A 168 9.52 -19.87 -4.22
N GLU A 169 8.75 -19.69 -3.13
CA GLU A 169 8.33 -20.77 -2.24
C GLU A 169 6.91 -20.58 -1.67
N SER A 170 6.22 -21.68 -1.36
CA SER A 170 4.79 -21.70 -1.00
C SER A 170 4.49 -21.34 0.45
N ILE A 171 3.45 -20.52 0.67
CA ILE A 171 2.79 -20.29 1.97
C ILE A 171 1.38 -20.91 1.99
N PHE A 172 0.79 -21.06 3.18
CA PHE A 172 -0.59 -21.47 3.34
C PHE A 172 -1.43 -20.29 3.87
N CYS A 173 -2.31 -19.77 3.03
CA CYS A 173 -3.16 -18.62 3.35
C CYS A 173 -4.55 -19.06 3.81
N ILE A 174 -5.05 -18.46 4.88
CA ILE A 174 -6.40 -18.66 5.40
C ILE A 174 -7.10 -17.31 5.53
N GLY A 175 -8.16 -17.08 4.74
CA GLY A 175 -9.01 -15.90 4.86
C GLY A 175 -10.22 -16.16 5.75
N LEU A 176 -10.42 -15.33 6.78
CA LEU A 176 -11.61 -15.35 7.63
C LEU A 176 -12.45 -14.10 7.38
N ASP A 177 -13.77 -14.30 7.24
CA ASP A 177 -14.73 -13.21 7.20
C ASP A 177 -16.11 -13.74 7.66
N CYS A 178 -16.96 -12.87 8.18
CA CYS A 178 -18.33 -13.23 8.52
C CYS A 178 -19.29 -13.13 7.33
N ASN A 179 -18.85 -12.49 6.23
CA ASN A 179 -19.63 -12.30 5.02
C ASN A 179 -19.23 -13.32 3.95
N GLU A 180 -20.06 -14.34 3.79
CA GLU A 180 -19.88 -15.41 2.80
C GLU A 180 -19.70 -14.87 1.36
N LYS A 181 -20.36 -13.78 0.99
CA LYS A 181 -20.20 -13.19 -0.36
C LYS A 181 -18.80 -12.63 -0.58
N MET A 182 -18.21 -12.02 0.44
CA MET A 182 -16.84 -11.52 0.37
C MET A 182 -15.86 -12.68 0.25
N LEU A 183 -16.08 -13.78 0.98
CA LEU A 183 -15.25 -14.99 0.87
C LEU A 183 -15.33 -15.66 -0.50
N LEU A 184 -16.50 -15.69 -1.12
CA LEU A 184 -16.64 -16.17 -2.51
C LEU A 184 -15.82 -15.29 -3.46
N THR A 185 -15.93 -13.97 -3.31
CA THR A 185 -15.14 -12.99 -4.09
C THR A 185 -13.63 -13.21 -3.86
N ALA A 186 -13.21 -13.48 -2.62
CA ALA A 186 -11.83 -13.76 -2.29
C ALA A 186 -11.29 -15.02 -2.98
N LYS A 187 -12.09 -16.11 -3.02
CA LYS A 187 -11.74 -17.31 -3.78
C LYS A 187 -11.63 -17.03 -5.27
N GLU A 188 -12.58 -16.29 -5.84
CA GLU A 188 -12.58 -15.92 -7.26
C GLU A 188 -11.34 -15.09 -7.62
N ASN A 189 -10.99 -14.10 -6.80
CA ASN A 189 -9.79 -13.28 -6.97
C ASN A 189 -8.52 -14.13 -6.89
N PHE A 190 -8.42 -15.03 -5.90
CA PHE A 190 -7.27 -15.92 -5.78
C PHE A 190 -7.13 -16.85 -7.00
N VAL A 191 -8.22 -17.44 -7.49
CA VAL A 191 -8.21 -18.28 -8.69
C VAL A 191 -7.82 -17.45 -9.91
N HIS A 192 -8.35 -16.25 -10.05
CA HIS A 192 -8.04 -15.35 -11.16
C HIS A 192 -6.55 -14.96 -11.20
N CYS A 193 -5.95 -14.70 -10.03
CA CYS A 193 -4.55 -14.34 -9.90
C CYS A 193 -3.60 -15.55 -9.84
N SER A 194 -4.12 -16.76 -9.65
CA SER A 194 -3.30 -17.98 -9.54
C SER A 194 -2.30 -18.22 -10.68
N PRO A 195 -2.57 -17.85 -11.95
CA PRO A 195 -1.59 -17.96 -13.02
C PRO A 195 -0.39 -17.01 -12.89
N LEU A 196 -0.52 -15.96 -12.06
CA LEU A 196 0.54 -14.98 -11.79
C LEU A 196 1.42 -15.41 -10.61
N PHE A 197 0.99 -16.38 -9.81
CA PHE A 197 1.79 -16.88 -8.71
C PHE A 197 2.91 -17.76 -9.26
N ASN A 198 4.13 -17.46 -8.87
CA ASN A 198 5.29 -18.24 -9.29
C ASN A 198 5.33 -19.62 -8.61
N HIS A 199 4.46 -19.89 -7.61
CA HIS A 199 4.49 -21.07 -6.72
C HIS A 199 3.11 -21.62 -6.35
N MET A 200 3.11 -22.84 -5.80
CA MET A 200 1.93 -23.56 -5.31
C MET A 200 1.48 -23.06 -3.92
N SER A 201 1.26 -21.75 -3.76
CA SER A 201 0.60 -21.22 -2.57
C SER A 201 -0.83 -21.73 -2.51
N SER A 202 -1.26 -22.18 -1.33
CA SER A 202 -2.62 -22.67 -1.12
C SER A 202 -3.45 -21.60 -0.41
N PHE A 203 -4.73 -21.51 -0.76
CA PHE A 203 -5.63 -20.53 -0.21
C PHE A 203 -6.95 -21.18 0.17
N GLU A 204 -7.25 -21.10 1.46
CA GLU A 204 -8.53 -21.54 2.02
C GLU A 204 -9.26 -20.35 2.64
N VAL A 205 -10.58 -20.44 2.70
CA VAL A 205 -11.39 -19.45 3.42
C VAL A 205 -12.35 -20.13 4.38
N ALA A 206 -12.65 -19.46 5.47
CA ALA A 206 -13.63 -19.91 6.45
C ALA A 206 -14.60 -18.80 6.78
N CYS A 207 -15.90 -19.08 6.61
CA CYS A 207 -16.98 -18.20 7.07
C CYS A 207 -17.14 -18.36 8.57
N VAL A 208 -16.41 -17.56 9.33
CA VAL A 208 -16.37 -17.61 10.80
C VAL A 208 -16.26 -16.20 11.35
N ASN A 209 -16.89 -15.97 12.50
CA ASN A 209 -16.45 -14.86 13.34
C ASN A 209 -15.07 -15.22 13.89
N ALA A 210 -14.07 -14.37 13.66
CA ALA A 210 -12.70 -14.58 14.10
C ALA A 210 -12.59 -14.84 15.63
N SER A 211 -13.55 -14.35 16.43
CA SER A 211 -13.63 -14.54 17.88
C SER A 211 -14.13 -15.93 18.31
N SER A 212 -14.68 -16.74 17.41
CA SER A 212 -15.39 -18.00 17.70
C SER A 212 -14.54 -19.08 18.37
N GLY A 213 -13.20 -18.94 18.33
CA GLY A 213 -12.26 -19.90 18.91
C GLY A 213 -12.05 -21.17 18.09
N SER A 214 -12.49 -21.20 16.83
CA SER A 214 -12.37 -22.37 15.96
C SER A 214 -10.97 -22.63 15.42
N LEU A 215 -10.03 -21.69 15.57
CA LEU A 215 -8.65 -21.82 15.10
C LEU A 215 -7.68 -22.25 16.21
N ARG A 216 -6.76 -23.14 15.84
CA ARG A 216 -5.60 -23.51 16.66
C ARG A 216 -4.46 -22.53 16.40
N TRP A 217 -4.37 -21.50 17.22
CA TRP A 217 -3.42 -20.40 17.03
C TRP A 217 -1.95 -20.84 17.14
N GLU A 218 -1.69 -22.01 17.74
CA GLU A 218 -0.36 -22.60 17.84
C GLU A 218 0.23 -22.88 16.46
N ALA A 219 -0.62 -23.30 15.52
CA ALA A 219 -0.24 -23.62 14.14
C ALA A 219 -0.12 -22.38 13.23
N VAL A 220 -0.68 -21.24 13.64
CA VAL A 220 -0.66 -20.01 12.82
C VAL A 220 0.66 -19.29 13.05
N ASP A 221 1.39 -18.93 11.99
CA ASP A 221 2.66 -18.21 12.14
C ASP A 221 2.47 -16.70 12.11
N ARG A 222 1.53 -16.24 11.30
CA ARG A 222 1.35 -14.82 10.96
C ARG A 222 -0.12 -14.44 10.93
N ILE A 223 -0.42 -13.27 11.49
CA ILE A 223 -1.71 -12.60 11.32
C ILE A 223 -1.48 -11.35 10.47
N VAL A 224 -2.34 -11.16 9.48
CA VAL A 224 -2.49 -9.90 8.76
C VAL A 224 -3.95 -9.45 8.86
N ALA A 225 -4.23 -8.16 8.78
CA ALA A 225 -5.61 -7.69 8.70
C ALA A 225 -5.69 -6.24 8.22
N ASP A 226 -6.73 -5.96 7.46
CA ASP A 226 -7.28 -4.61 7.31
C ASP A 226 -8.62 -4.56 8.05
N LEU A 227 -8.63 -3.94 9.23
CA LEU A 227 -9.87 -3.85 10.00
C LEU A 227 -10.81 -2.86 9.30
N PRO A 228 -12.12 -3.13 9.21
CA PRO A 228 -13.05 -2.14 8.68
C PRO A 228 -13.02 -0.87 9.52
N PHE A 229 -12.71 0.27 8.89
CA PHE A 229 -12.80 1.59 9.52
C PHE A 229 -13.29 2.65 8.53
N GLY A 230 -13.92 3.70 9.06
CA GLY A 230 -14.51 4.79 8.28
C GLY A 230 -16.02 4.68 8.08
N HIS A 231 -16.64 5.76 7.61
CA HIS A 231 -18.11 5.90 7.51
C HIS A 231 -18.79 4.89 6.55
N GLN A 232 -18.02 4.14 5.75
CA GLN A 232 -18.55 3.18 4.79
C GLN A 232 -18.76 1.77 5.37
N HIS A 233 -18.21 1.46 6.54
CA HIS A 233 -18.17 0.08 7.07
C HIS A 233 -18.90 -0.12 8.42
N GLY A 234 -19.80 0.80 8.79
CA GLY A 234 -20.67 0.65 9.96
C GLY A 234 -20.64 1.86 10.89
N ASN A 235 -21.36 1.77 12.00
CA ASN A 235 -21.30 2.78 13.05
C ASN A 235 -19.95 2.67 13.79
N VAL A 236 -19.24 3.79 13.95
CA VAL A 236 -17.99 3.91 14.73
C VAL A 236 -18.12 3.27 16.12
N GLU A 237 -19.31 3.36 16.71
CA GLU A 237 -19.61 2.78 18.03
C GLU A 237 -19.66 1.25 18.01
N GLU A 238 -20.14 0.64 16.92
CA GLU A 238 -20.20 -0.82 16.75
C GLU A 238 -18.80 -1.41 16.53
N ILE A 239 -17.97 -0.74 15.73
CA ILE A 239 -16.56 -1.09 15.53
C ILE A 239 -15.82 -1.06 16.88
N LYS A 240 -16.01 -0.01 17.68
CA LYS A 240 -15.34 0.13 18.98
C LYS A 240 -15.87 -0.85 20.05
N SER A 241 -17.18 -1.10 20.08
CA SER A 241 -17.81 -1.88 21.15
C SER A 241 -17.81 -3.40 20.90
N VAL A 242 -17.71 -3.83 19.64
CA VAL A 242 -17.80 -5.25 19.28
C VAL A 242 -16.54 -5.73 18.58
N LEU A 243 -16.17 -5.13 17.45
CA LEU A 243 -15.10 -5.64 16.61
C LEU A 243 -13.72 -5.55 17.27
N LEU A 244 -13.36 -4.39 17.84
CA LEU A 244 -12.06 -4.21 18.48
C LEU A 244 -11.84 -5.20 19.64
N PRO A 245 -12.77 -5.38 20.60
CA PRO A 245 -12.64 -6.41 21.63
C PRO A 245 -12.46 -7.83 21.08
N GLU A 246 -13.17 -8.19 20.02
CA GLU A 246 -13.07 -9.50 19.38
C GLU A 246 -11.68 -9.73 18.76
N VAL A 247 -11.19 -8.74 18.00
CA VAL A 247 -9.85 -8.75 17.41
C VAL A 247 -8.77 -8.79 18.49
N PHE A 248 -8.92 -8.02 19.58
CA PHE A 248 -7.98 -8.03 20.70
C PHE A 248 -7.91 -9.39 21.38
N ASN A 249 -9.05 -10.05 21.59
CA ASN A 249 -9.08 -11.39 22.16
C ASN A 249 -8.38 -12.40 21.25
N LEU A 250 -8.56 -12.27 19.94
CA LEU A 250 -7.88 -13.10 18.95
C LEU A 250 -6.36 -12.92 19.01
N ILE A 251 -5.89 -11.68 18.94
CA ILE A 251 -4.45 -11.35 19.01
C ILE A 251 -3.86 -11.88 20.34
N ARG A 252 -4.58 -11.73 21.45
CA ARG A 252 -4.15 -12.27 22.75
C ARG A 252 -3.99 -13.79 22.71
N LYS A 253 -4.94 -14.53 22.13
CA LYS A 253 -4.84 -15.99 21.97
C LYS A 253 -3.66 -16.38 21.06
N PHE A 254 -3.43 -15.61 20.00
CA PHE A 254 -2.29 -15.83 19.10
C PHE A 254 -0.95 -15.68 19.82
N PHE A 255 -0.76 -14.59 20.56
CA PHE A 255 0.45 -14.34 21.34
C PHE A 255 0.53 -15.13 22.66
N SER A 256 -0.51 -15.89 23.08
CA SER A 256 -0.40 -16.78 24.24
C SER A 256 0.22 -18.14 23.91
N THR A 257 0.35 -18.49 22.63
CA THR A 257 1.02 -19.73 22.18
C THR A 257 2.53 -19.53 22.15
N ASP A 258 3.38 -20.55 21.99
CA ASP A 258 4.85 -20.37 21.93
C ASP A 258 5.38 -20.02 20.51
N GLY A 259 6.65 -19.61 20.42
CA GLY A 259 7.38 -19.42 19.16
C GLY A 259 7.37 -17.99 18.60
N LYS A 260 8.09 -17.80 17.49
CA LYS A 260 8.17 -16.51 16.79
C LYS A 260 6.85 -16.20 16.10
N LYS A 261 6.14 -15.18 16.59
CA LYS A 261 4.82 -14.76 16.10
C LYS A 261 4.87 -13.29 15.67
N VAL A 262 4.21 -12.95 14.56
CA VAL A 262 4.07 -11.58 14.07
C VAL A 262 2.62 -11.34 13.64
N ALA A 263 2.03 -10.24 14.08
CA ALA A 263 0.73 -9.75 13.65
C ALA A 263 0.91 -8.35 13.06
N VAL A 264 0.37 -8.10 11.86
CA VAL A 264 0.43 -6.80 11.17
C VAL A 264 -0.97 -6.36 10.82
N ILE A 265 -1.42 -5.27 11.42
CA ILE A 265 -2.83 -4.88 11.40
C ILE A 265 -2.95 -3.42 10.98
N LEU A 266 -3.76 -3.16 9.97
CA LEU A 266 -4.13 -1.82 9.56
C LEU A 266 -5.37 -1.37 10.35
N ILE A 267 -5.27 -0.22 11.00
CA ILE A 267 -6.33 0.40 11.79
C ILE A 267 -6.47 1.88 11.43
N ALA A 268 -7.65 2.47 11.66
CA ALA A 268 -7.77 3.93 11.65
C ALA A 268 -6.98 4.55 12.80
N GLU A 269 -6.42 5.74 12.55
CA GLU A 269 -5.63 6.50 13.54
C GLU A 269 -6.42 6.73 14.85
N GLU A 270 -7.74 6.91 14.76
CA GLU A 270 -8.59 7.13 15.93
C GLU A 270 -8.67 5.93 16.90
N HIS A 271 -8.36 4.72 16.43
CA HIS A 271 -8.33 3.50 17.25
C HIS A 271 -6.96 3.24 17.88
N LYS A 272 -5.93 4.02 17.50
CA LYS A 272 -4.55 3.83 17.96
C LYS A 272 -4.41 3.81 19.48
N SER A 273 -5.11 4.71 20.17
CA SER A 273 -5.07 4.79 21.65
C SER A 273 -5.58 3.51 22.31
N SER A 274 -6.76 3.03 21.89
CA SER A 274 -7.34 1.77 22.37
C SER A 274 -6.47 0.56 22.06
N PHE A 275 -5.84 0.54 20.89
CA PHE A 275 -4.92 -0.51 20.50
C PHE A 275 -3.64 -0.49 21.35
N ALA A 276 -3.07 0.68 21.59
CA ALA A 276 -1.89 0.85 22.43
C ALA A 276 -2.15 0.40 23.88
N ASP A 277 -3.34 0.68 24.43
CA ASP A 277 -3.71 0.20 25.76
C ASP A 277 -3.86 -1.32 25.80
N PHE A 278 -4.48 -1.93 24.79
CA PHE A 278 -4.56 -3.38 24.67
C PHE A 278 -3.19 -4.05 24.57
N VAL A 279 -2.27 -3.51 23.77
CA VAL A 279 -0.98 -4.17 23.54
C VAL A 279 -0.07 -4.11 24.78
N LYS A 280 -0.25 -3.13 25.68
CA LYS A 280 0.46 -3.11 26.98
C LYS A 280 0.14 -4.33 27.85
N ASP A 281 -1.02 -4.96 27.64
CA ASP A 281 -1.42 -6.17 28.37
C ASP A 281 -0.79 -7.45 27.79
N LEU A 282 -0.17 -7.37 26.60
CA LEU A 282 0.53 -8.50 25.99
C LEU A 282 1.95 -8.58 26.57
N GLN A 283 2.33 -9.78 27.00
CA GLN A 283 3.67 -10.03 27.56
C GLN A 283 4.68 -10.30 26.44
N ASP A 284 5.89 -9.78 26.61
CA ASP A 284 7.06 -10.06 25.77
C ASP A 284 6.90 -9.73 24.27
N VAL A 285 6.03 -8.76 23.94
CA VAL A 285 5.86 -8.28 22.56
C VAL A 285 6.57 -6.94 22.31
N ALA A 286 7.08 -6.78 21.09
CA ALA A 286 7.52 -5.51 20.54
C ALA A 286 6.45 -4.95 19.60
N VAL A 287 6.30 -3.62 19.57
CA VAL A 287 5.29 -2.91 18.78
C VAL A 287 5.96 -1.85 17.92
N GLU A 288 5.62 -1.82 16.64
CA GLU A 288 6.07 -0.82 15.67
C GLU A 288 4.85 -0.20 14.98
N ASP A 289 4.80 1.13 14.90
CA ASP A 289 3.71 1.89 14.28
C ASP A 289 4.19 2.53 12.98
N HIS A 290 3.39 2.40 11.92
CA HIS A 290 3.63 3.03 10.63
C HIS A 290 2.40 3.82 10.19
N ALA A 291 2.43 5.13 10.44
CA ALA A 291 1.34 6.03 10.04
C ALA A 291 1.31 6.22 8.52
N LEU A 292 0.11 6.18 7.95
CA LEU A 292 -0.14 6.35 6.52
C LEU A 292 -1.52 6.98 6.24
N PHE A 293 -1.77 7.33 4.98
CA PHE A 293 -3.04 7.87 4.53
C PHE A 293 -3.62 7.04 3.40
N LEU A 294 -4.88 6.63 3.55
CA LEU A 294 -5.68 5.94 2.55
C LEU A 294 -6.64 6.96 1.93
N GLY A 295 -6.19 7.63 0.86
CA GLY A 295 -6.89 8.79 0.29
C GLY A 295 -6.99 9.94 1.31
N TYR A 296 -8.16 10.10 1.93
CA TYR A 296 -8.42 11.13 2.95
C TYR A 296 -8.45 10.59 4.39
N THR A 297 -8.36 9.28 4.56
CA THR A 297 -8.45 8.62 5.87
C THR A 297 -7.05 8.44 6.46
N SER A 298 -6.85 8.89 7.70
CA SER A 298 -5.61 8.64 8.45
C SER A 298 -5.65 7.25 9.06
N ALA A 299 -4.62 6.45 8.82
CA ALA A 299 -4.52 5.07 9.26
C ALA A 299 -3.10 4.75 9.78
N VAL A 300 -2.97 3.64 10.48
CA VAL A 300 -1.72 3.15 11.03
C VAL A 300 -1.62 1.65 10.78
N ILE A 301 -0.51 1.20 10.22
CA ILE A 301 -0.14 -0.22 10.31
C ILE A 301 0.58 -0.42 11.63
N VAL A 302 0.02 -1.30 12.47
CA VAL A 302 0.62 -1.71 13.73
C VAL A 302 1.20 -3.11 13.55
N LYS A 303 2.52 -3.23 13.70
CA LYS A 303 3.20 -4.51 13.75
C LYS A 303 3.44 -4.88 15.22
N ILE A 304 2.92 -6.02 15.63
CA ILE A 304 3.20 -6.65 16.91
C ILE A 304 4.06 -7.88 16.63
N SER A 305 5.16 -8.04 17.36
CA SER A 305 6.03 -9.20 17.19
C SER A 305 6.49 -9.75 18.54
N ARG A 306 6.67 -11.07 18.61
CA ARG A 306 7.33 -11.72 19.73
C ARG A 306 8.54 -12.47 19.23
N SER A 307 9.66 -12.23 19.91
CA SER A 307 10.89 -13.00 19.70
C SER A 307 10.68 -14.40 20.28
N GLY A 308 10.84 -15.44 19.45
CA GLY A 308 10.73 -16.84 19.89
C GLY A 308 11.90 -17.28 20.75
#